data_AF-A0A8H5RTD1-F1
#
_entry.id   AF-A0A8H5RTD1-F1
#
_cell.length_a   1.000
_cell.length_b   1.000
_cell.length_c   1.000
_cell.angle_alpha   90.00
_cell.angle_beta   90.00
_cell.angle_gamma   90.00
#
_symmetry.space_group_name_H-M   'P 1'
#
loop_
_entity.id
_entity.type
_entity.pdbx_description
1 polymer ?
#
loop_
_entity_poly.entity_id
_entity_poly.type
_entity_poly.pdbx_seq_one_letter_code
_entity_poly.pdbx_strand_id
1 'polypeptide(L)'
;MTVCFAAGNDGGEATELGHIGAQAAAKNCIAVGSCDNQRKAKDKRFQAFDADGVVEGNPNNISHFSSRGPTIGGRIKPDVVAPGSMILSALSRDAKPDDRFGRSSDPAWMFLSGTSMATPLVAGCVAVLRETLQKDGVASPSAALLKALLVNGAVNTGKKVEAQGFGSVDLANSIILKGITTNKGYLEGELVDSDDEDEFVKTLTLGDLLMPDGPDSETVTLKVTMVYSDLPGAALQNNINLQVAVGDAPSRFGNLGDRPDNVNNVEQVIWSGIPAERDTKITLSVTEPRVLRGHKQAFALVWSVI
;
A
#
# COMPACT_ATOMS: atom_id res chain seq x y z
N MET A 1 7.21 -0.35 15.87
CA MET A 1 6.81 -1.72 15.48
C MET A 1 5.84 -1.63 14.32
N THR A 2 6.04 -2.40 13.25
CA THR A 2 5.09 -2.48 12.13
C THR A 2 4.08 -3.58 12.40
N VAL A 3 2.79 -3.31 12.18
CA VAL A 3 1.70 -4.26 12.48
C VAL A 3 0.84 -4.46 11.24
N CYS A 4 0.65 -5.71 10.84
CA CYS A 4 -0.25 -6.09 9.76
C CYS A 4 -1.53 -6.71 10.33
N PHE A 5 -2.69 -6.32 9.83
CA PHE A 5 -3.99 -6.90 10.17
C PHE A 5 -4.73 -7.36 8.93
N ALA A 6 -5.37 -8.53 9.01
CA ALA A 6 -6.29 -9.00 7.99
C ALA A 6 -7.52 -8.08 7.92
N ALA A 7 -7.94 -7.70 6.71
CA ALA A 7 -9.07 -6.80 6.52
C ALA A 7 -10.41 -7.38 7.01
N GLY A 8 -10.55 -8.71 6.99
CA GLY A 8 -11.79 -9.44 7.26
C GLY A 8 -12.27 -10.25 6.05
N ASN A 9 -13.21 -11.17 6.26
CA ASN A 9 -13.73 -12.06 5.22
C ASN A 9 -15.23 -11.86 4.93
N ASP A 10 -15.79 -10.72 5.32
CA ASP A 10 -17.22 -10.43 5.22
C ASP A 10 -17.61 -9.68 3.93
N GLY A 11 -16.71 -9.55 2.95
CA GLY A 11 -16.96 -8.75 1.75
C GLY A 11 -18.09 -9.27 0.84
N GLY A 12 -18.57 -10.49 1.07
CA GLY A 12 -19.72 -11.07 0.37
C GLY A 12 -21.07 -10.74 1.03
N GLU A 13 -21.07 -10.07 2.18
CA GLU A 13 -22.29 -9.69 2.89
C GLU A 13 -22.92 -8.43 2.28
N ALA A 14 -24.25 -8.34 2.34
CA ALA A 14 -24.98 -7.16 1.86
C ALA A 14 -25.08 -6.13 2.98
N THR A 15 -24.43 -4.98 2.83
CA THR A 15 -24.48 -3.87 3.79
C THR A 15 -24.27 -2.53 3.09
N GLU A 16 -24.80 -1.48 3.70
CA GLU A 16 -24.58 -0.08 3.30
C GLU A 16 -23.26 0.50 3.85
N LEU A 17 -22.60 -0.23 4.76
CA LEU A 17 -21.34 0.15 5.41
C LEU A 17 -20.16 -0.68 4.89
N GLY A 18 -18.94 -0.22 5.12
CA GLY A 18 -17.75 -1.04 4.88
C GLY A 18 -17.65 -2.24 5.84
N HIS A 19 -16.91 -3.26 5.41
CA HIS A 19 -16.73 -4.55 6.10
C HIS A 19 -15.43 -4.64 6.91
N ILE A 20 -14.68 -3.53 7.02
CA ILE A 20 -13.35 -3.56 7.63
C ILE A 20 -13.45 -3.83 9.13
N GLY A 21 -12.82 -4.91 9.59
CA GLY A 21 -12.77 -5.28 11.00
C GLY A 21 -12.14 -4.18 11.87
N ALA A 22 -12.54 -4.11 13.15
CA ALA A 22 -12.16 -3.02 14.06
C ALA A 22 -10.64 -2.81 14.17
N GLN A 23 -9.85 -3.89 14.22
CA GLN A 23 -8.39 -3.84 14.30
C GLN A 23 -7.76 -3.39 12.97
N ALA A 24 -8.29 -3.86 11.84
CA ALA A 24 -7.85 -3.43 10.51
C ALA A 24 -8.21 -1.96 10.22
N ALA A 25 -9.23 -1.43 10.90
CA ALA A 25 -9.58 -0.02 10.88
C ALA A 25 -8.59 0.87 11.65
N ALA A 26 -7.57 0.35 12.34
CA ALA A 26 -6.54 1.19 12.95
C ALA A 26 -5.77 2.01 11.90
N LYS A 27 -5.46 3.28 12.20
CA LYS A 27 -4.76 4.21 11.30
C LYS A 27 -3.34 3.72 10.96
N ASN A 28 -2.61 3.27 11.97
CA ASN A 28 -1.16 3.04 11.88
C ASN A 28 -0.78 1.60 11.52
N CYS A 29 -1.75 0.70 11.32
CA CYS A 29 -1.47 -0.65 10.84
C CYS A 29 -1.44 -0.70 9.30
N ILE A 30 -0.90 -1.79 8.77
CA ILE A 30 -1.07 -2.21 7.38
C ILE A 30 -2.24 -3.19 7.35
N ALA A 31 -3.41 -2.75 6.89
CA ALA A 31 -4.55 -3.60 6.67
C ALA A 31 -4.45 -4.29 5.31
N VAL A 32 -4.62 -5.60 5.30
CA VAL A 32 -4.36 -6.44 4.13
C VAL A 32 -5.65 -7.11 3.67
N GLY A 33 -6.10 -6.77 2.47
CA GLY A 33 -7.15 -7.49 1.76
C GLY A 33 -6.61 -8.66 0.93
N SER A 34 -7.52 -9.42 0.31
CA SER A 34 -7.19 -10.60 -0.50
C SER A 34 -7.49 -10.35 -1.97
N CYS A 35 -6.51 -10.58 -2.83
CA CYS A 35 -6.74 -10.84 -4.25
C CYS A 35 -6.57 -12.34 -4.56
N ASP A 36 -7.00 -12.74 -5.75
CA ASP A 36 -6.95 -14.15 -6.10
C ASP A 36 -5.52 -14.60 -6.39
N ASN A 37 -5.17 -15.79 -5.91
CA ASN A 37 -3.94 -16.45 -6.33
C ASN A 37 -4.09 -16.96 -7.77
N GLN A 38 -2.98 -17.06 -8.51
CA GLN A 38 -2.97 -17.58 -9.88
C GLN A 38 -3.03 -19.12 -9.89
N ARG A 39 -4.19 -19.64 -9.48
CA ARG A 39 -4.49 -21.08 -9.43
C ARG A 39 -5.88 -21.36 -9.99
N LYS A 40 -6.08 -22.57 -10.50
CA LYS A 40 -7.36 -23.01 -11.05
C LYS A 40 -8.35 -23.34 -9.92
N ALA A 41 -9.59 -22.87 -10.05
CA ALA A 41 -10.70 -23.13 -9.13
C ALA A 41 -12.02 -23.38 -9.86
N LYS A 42 -13.05 -23.83 -9.12
CA LYS A 42 -14.37 -24.17 -9.66
C LYS A 42 -15.31 -22.96 -9.82
N ASP A 43 -15.25 -21.97 -8.94
CA ASP A 43 -16.15 -20.81 -8.95
C ASP A 43 -15.42 -19.49 -8.67
N LYS A 44 -16.05 -18.37 -9.01
CA LYS A 44 -15.52 -17.02 -8.68
C LYS A 44 -15.49 -16.73 -7.17
N ARG A 45 -16.02 -17.64 -6.34
CA ARG A 45 -16.13 -17.49 -4.89
C ARG A 45 -15.01 -18.22 -4.15
N PHE A 46 -14.22 -19.05 -4.84
CA PHE A 46 -13.08 -19.83 -4.33
C PHE A 46 -13.41 -20.65 -3.07
N GLN A 47 -14.63 -21.20 -3.02
CA GLN A 47 -15.18 -21.90 -1.84
C GLN A 47 -14.91 -23.40 -1.80
N ALA A 48 -14.61 -24.03 -2.95
CA ALA A 48 -14.38 -25.48 -3.05
C ALA A 48 -13.40 -25.86 -4.20
N PHE A 49 -12.47 -26.79 -3.96
CA PHE A 49 -11.60 -27.38 -4.98
C PHE A 49 -12.27 -28.55 -5.71
N ASP A 50 -12.09 -28.59 -7.04
CA ASP A 50 -12.50 -29.68 -7.92
C ASP A 50 -11.39 -29.88 -8.97
N ALA A 51 -10.87 -31.10 -9.10
CA ALA A 51 -9.70 -31.41 -9.92
C ALA A 51 -9.96 -31.19 -11.42
N ASP A 52 -11.24 -31.18 -11.83
CA ASP A 52 -11.68 -31.12 -13.23
C ASP A 52 -12.19 -29.71 -13.65
N GLY A 53 -12.20 -28.72 -12.74
CA GLY A 53 -12.74 -27.37 -12.99
C GLY A 53 -11.71 -26.36 -13.52
N VAL A 54 -12.10 -25.54 -14.50
CA VAL A 54 -11.22 -24.52 -15.14
C VAL A 54 -11.77 -23.10 -14.98
N VAL A 55 -11.48 -22.46 -13.85
CA VAL A 55 -11.45 -20.98 -13.75
C VAL A 55 -10.06 -20.59 -13.30
N GLU A 56 -9.32 -19.85 -14.12
CA GLU A 56 -8.00 -19.34 -13.75
C GLU A 56 -8.16 -18.17 -12.77
N GLY A 57 -7.58 -18.31 -11.57
CA GLY A 57 -7.46 -17.20 -10.63
C GLY A 57 -6.63 -16.07 -11.22
N ASN A 58 -7.04 -14.83 -10.95
CA ASN A 58 -6.43 -13.64 -11.52
C ASN A 58 -6.02 -12.69 -10.38
N PRO A 59 -4.72 -12.41 -10.18
CA PRO A 59 -4.24 -11.50 -9.15
C PRO A 59 -4.82 -10.07 -9.20
N ASN A 60 -5.40 -9.66 -10.33
CA ASN A 60 -6.13 -8.39 -10.45
C ASN A 60 -7.59 -8.46 -9.95
N ASN A 61 -8.09 -9.63 -9.59
CA ASN A 61 -9.40 -9.78 -8.98
C ASN A 61 -9.28 -9.78 -7.45
N ILE A 62 -10.08 -8.93 -6.80
CA ILE A 62 -10.26 -8.98 -5.35
C ILE A 62 -11.11 -10.20 -5.03
N SER A 63 -10.62 -11.04 -4.11
CA SER A 63 -11.33 -12.24 -3.70
C SER A 63 -12.70 -11.87 -3.16
N HIS A 64 -13.73 -12.62 -3.54
CA HIS A 64 -15.12 -12.33 -3.22
C HIS A 64 -15.34 -12.00 -1.73
N PHE A 65 -14.75 -12.81 -0.85
CA PHE A 65 -14.84 -12.70 0.60
C PHE A 65 -14.05 -11.51 1.18
N SER A 66 -13.07 -10.93 0.48
CA SER A 66 -12.22 -9.89 1.06
C SER A 66 -13.07 -8.71 1.52
N SER A 67 -12.99 -8.36 2.80
CA SER A 67 -13.65 -7.18 3.33
C SER A 67 -13.19 -5.92 2.61
N ARG A 68 -14.15 -5.01 2.43
CA ARG A 68 -14.02 -3.78 1.64
C ARG A 68 -14.29 -2.58 2.52
N GLY A 69 -13.56 -1.49 2.32
CA GLY A 69 -13.82 -0.23 2.98
C GLY A 69 -15.03 0.53 2.44
N PRO A 70 -15.10 1.84 2.74
CA PRO A 70 -14.20 2.55 3.65
C PRO A 70 -14.37 2.06 5.10
N THR A 71 -13.51 2.49 6.01
CA THR A 71 -13.85 2.40 7.45
C THR A 71 -15.12 3.21 7.76
N ILE A 72 -15.72 3.03 8.94
CA ILE A 72 -16.84 3.89 9.40
C ILE A 72 -16.46 5.38 9.36
N GLY A 73 -15.19 5.72 9.60
CA GLY A 73 -14.68 7.09 9.53
C GLY A 73 -14.30 7.56 8.12
N GLY A 74 -14.66 6.83 7.06
CA GLY A 74 -14.39 7.21 5.67
C GLY A 74 -12.98 6.90 5.15
N ARG A 75 -12.07 6.40 6.00
CA ARG A 75 -10.68 6.08 5.59
C ARG A 75 -10.61 4.93 4.58
N ILE A 76 -9.65 5.04 3.66
CA ILE A 76 -9.28 3.99 2.71
C ILE A 76 -8.73 2.80 3.47
N LYS A 77 -9.43 1.68 3.40
CA LYS A 77 -9.02 0.37 3.89
C LYS A 77 -9.59 -0.72 2.97
N PRO A 78 -8.90 -1.84 2.72
CA PRO A 78 -7.54 -2.16 3.18
C PRO A 78 -6.49 -1.18 2.63
N ASP A 79 -5.27 -1.19 3.17
CA ASP A 79 -4.19 -0.37 2.61
C ASP A 79 -3.68 -1.00 1.31
N VAL A 80 -3.52 -2.32 1.30
CA VAL A 80 -3.05 -3.10 0.14
C VAL A 80 -3.78 -4.43 0.08
N VAL A 81 -3.67 -5.11 -1.06
CA VAL A 81 -4.09 -6.51 -1.22
C VAL A 81 -2.92 -7.40 -1.58
N ALA A 82 -3.04 -8.69 -1.29
CA ALA A 82 -2.10 -9.71 -1.72
C ALA A 82 -2.85 -11.03 -1.98
N PRO A 83 -2.23 -12.01 -2.69
CA PRO A 83 -2.87 -13.30 -2.93
C PRO A 83 -3.33 -13.95 -1.62
N GLY A 84 -4.62 -14.25 -1.51
CA GLY A 84 -5.19 -14.85 -0.30
C GLY A 84 -6.16 -15.99 -0.58
N SER A 85 -6.46 -16.32 -1.84
CA SER A 85 -7.22 -17.51 -2.19
C SER A 85 -6.31 -18.72 -2.46
N MET A 86 -6.68 -19.90 -1.94
CA MET A 86 -5.99 -21.18 -2.19
C MET A 86 -4.46 -21.09 -2.03
N ILE A 87 -4.02 -20.55 -0.90
CA ILE A 87 -2.61 -20.47 -0.54
C ILE A 87 -2.19 -21.82 0.06
N LEU A 88 -1.19 -22.45 -0.55
CA LEU A 88 -0.53 -23.64 0.00
C LEU A 88 0.44 -23.20 1.09
N SER A 89 0.26 -23.69 2.31
CA SER A 89 1.19 -23.43 3.41
C SER A 89 1.27 -24.62 4.36
N ALA A 90 2.14 -24.50 5.37
CA ALA A 90 2.41 -25.59 6.30
C ALA A 90 1.15 -26.02 7.04
N LEU A 91 0.89 -27.33 7.06
CA LEU A 91 -0.15 -27.94 7.88
C LEU A 91 0.45 -28.30 9.25
N SER A 92 -0.18 -27.84 10.33
CA SER A 92 0.20 -28.27 11.68
C SER A 92 0.00 -29.78 11.82
N ARG A 93 0.94 -30.46 12.47
CA ARG A 93 0.87 -31.90 12.74
C ARG A 93 -0.31 -32.30 13.62
N ASP A 94 -0.85 -31.35 14.39
CA ASP A 94 -1.98 -31.56 15.28
C ASP A 94 -3.32 -31.10 14.66
N ALA A 95 -3.29 -30.46 13.49
CA ALA A 95 -4.47 -30.00 12.79
C ALA A 95 -5.05 -31.10 11.89
N LYS A 96 -6.38 -31.18 11.82
CA LYS A 96 -7.05 -31.99 10.81
C LYS A 96 -7.02 -31.23 9.48
N PRO A 97 -6.56 -31.87 8.38
CA PRO A 97 -6.58 -31.22 7.08
C PRO A 97 -8.01 -30.88 6.67
N ASP A 98 -8.14 -29.76 5.98
CA ASP A 98 -9.40 -29.26 5.43
C ASP A 98 -9.24 -29.12 3.93
N ASP A 99 -9.83 -30.06 3.19
CA ASP A 99 -9.68 -30.14 1.74
C ASP A 99 -10.60 -29.16 0.98
N ARG A 100 -11.38 -28.31 1.70
CA ARG A 100 -12.29 -27.33 1.07
C ARG A 100 -11.56 -26.47 0.03
N PHE A 101 -10.34 -26.03 0.29
CA PHE A 101 -9.62 -25.12 -0.62
C PHE A 101 -8.61 -25.85 -1.53
N GLY A 102 -8.61 -27.18 -1.50
CA GLY A 102 -7.69 -28.02 -2.24
C GLY A 102 -7.01 -29.04 -1.36
N ARG A 103 -6.60 -30.14 -1.99
CA ARG A 103 -5.82 -31.19 -1.34
C ARG A 103 -4.38 -31.14 -1.83
N SER A 104 -3.44 -31.04 -0.88
CA SER A 104 -2.01 -31.19 -1.18
C SER A 104 -1.68 -32.66 -1.42
N SER A 105 -0.75 -32.93 -2.34
CA SER A 105 -0.16 -34.27 -2.50
C SER A 105 0.84 -34.61 -1.40
N ASP A 106 1.40 -33.59 -0.75
CA ASP A 106 2.29 -33.72 0.40
C ASP A 106 1.50 -33.43 1.70
N PRO A 107 1.41 -34.39 2.65
CA PRO A 107 0.65 -34.24 3.89
C PRO A 107 1.24 -33.22 4.87
N ALA A 108 2.44 -32.66 4.62
CA ALA A 108 2.99 -31.56 5.41
C ALA A 108 2.39 -30.18 5.05
N TRP A 109 1.52 -30.12 4.03
CA TRP A 109 0.97 -28.87 3.51
C TRP A 109 -0.55 -28.93 3.34
N MET A 110 -1.20 -27.77 3.42
CA MET A 110 -2.63 -27.62 3.14
C MET A 110 -2.94 -26.31 2.40
N PHE A 111 -4.07 -26.29 1.71
CA PHE A 111 -4.60 -25.08 1.11
C PHE A 111 -5.58 -24.39 2.04
N LEU A 112 -5.45 -23.07 2.17
CA LEU A 112 -6.43 -22.23 2.85
C LEU A 112 -6.70 -20.96 2.04
N SER A 113 -7.89 -20.38 2.25
CA SER A 113 -8.29 -19.10 1.68
C SER A 113 -8.70 -18.12 2.78
N GLY A 114 -8.31 -16.85 2.64
CA GLY A 114 -8.72 -15.77 3.52
C GLY A 114 -7.78 -14.58 3.48
N THR A 115 -8.26 -13.42 3.95
CA THR A 115 -7.37 -12.29 4.26
C THR A 115 -6.31 -12.65 5.32
N SER A 116 -6.59 -13.67 6.15
CA SER A 116 -5.63 -14.33 7.05
C SER A 116 -4.43 -14.97 6.34
N MET A 117 -4.55 -15.33 5.05
CA MET A 117 -3.46 -15.89 4.25
C MET A 117 -2.71 -14.81 3.47
N ALA A 118 -3.41 -13.76 3.02
CA ALA A 118 -2.78 -12.59 2.40
C ALA A 118 -1.90 -11.80 3.40
N THR A 119 -2.36 -11.66 4.65
CA THR A 119 -1.67 -10.89 5.70
C THR A 119 -0.23 -11.37 5.99
N PRO A 120 0.04 -12.67 6.23
CA PRO A 120 1.40 -13.15 6.47
C PRO A 120 2.31 -13.03 5.23
N LEU A 121 1.78 -13.10 4.00
CA LEU A 121 2.57 -12.80 2.80
C LEU A 121 3.07 -11.36 2.83
N VAL A 122 2.18 -10.41 3.12
CA VAL A 122 2.56 -8.99 3.27
C VAL A 122 3.52 -8.78 4.44
N ALA A 123 3.34 -9.48 5.57
CA ALA A 123 4.28 -9.42 6.68
C ALA A 123 5.69 -9.90 6.28
N GLY A 124 5.78 -10.93 5.44
CA GLY A 124 7.04 -11.37 4.83
C GLY A 124 7.67 -10.31 3.93
N CYS A 125 6.88 -9.65 3.08
CA CYS A 125 7.35 -8.51 2.27
C CYS A 125 7.89 -7.37 3.15
N VAL A 126 7.20 -7.02 4.22
CA VAL A 126 7.64 -6.00 5.19
C VAL A 126 8.95 -6.40 5.87
N ALA A 127 9.13 -7.67 6.20
CA ALA A 127 10.39 -8.18 6.77
C ALA A 127 11.57 -7.99 5.79
N VAL A 128 11.37 -8.32 4.50
CA VAL A 128 12.38 -8.10 3.45
C VAL A 128 12.68 -6.62 3.28
N LEU A 129 11.66 -5.75 3.20
CA LEU A 129 11.86 -4.29 3.09
C LEU A 129 12.67 -3.76 4.29
N ARG A 130 12.36 -4.22 5.50
CA ARG A 130 13.10 -3.84 6.71
C ARG A 130 14.55 -4.29 6.65
N GLU A 131 14.81 -5.53 6.26
CA GLU A 131 16.17 -6.06 6.12
C GLU A 131 16.97 -5.26 5.08
N THR A 132 16.38 -4.97 3.92
CA THR A 132 17.00 -4.17 2.86
C THR A 132 17.40 -2.79 3.36
N LEU A 133 16.49 -2.06 4.01
CA LEU A 133 16.77 -0.73 4.56
C LEU A 133 17.88 -0.78 5.62
N GLN A 134 17.89 -1.79 6.49
CA GLN A 134 18.93 -1.96 7.50
C GLN A 134 20.31 -2.22 6.89
N LYS A 135 20.38 -3.04 5.84
CA LYS A 135 21.61 -3.29 5.08
C LYS A 135 22.12 -2.03 4.35
N ASP A 136 21.20 -1.18 3.92
CA ASP A 136 21.50 0.10 3.25
C ASP A 136 21.79 1.26 4.22
N GLY A 137 21.80 0.99 5.53
CA GLY A 137 22.25 1.92 6.58
C GLY A 137 21.13 2.59 7.39
N VAL A 138 19.85 2.28 7.14
CA VAL A 138 18.73 2.76 7.95
C VAL A 138 18.55 1.82 9.15
N ALA A 139 19.23 2.11 10.25
CA ALA A 139 19.28 1.20 11.40
C ALA A 139 17.91 0.82 11.98
N SER A 140 16.98 1.78 12.04
CA SER A 140 15.63 1.60 12.59
C SER A 140 14.56 2.23 11.68
N PRO A 141 14.19 1.58 10.57
CA PRO A 141 13.16 2.10 9.67
C PRO A 141 11.82 2.22 10.42
N SER A 142 11.13 3.36 10.28
CA SER A 142 9.82 3.52 10.92
C SER A 142 8.76 2.60 10.30
N ALA A 143 7.68 2.38 11.04
CA ALA A 143 6.51 1.68 10.51
C ALA A 143 5.85 2.46 9.35
N ALA A 144 5.93 3.80 9.39
CA ALA A 144 5.42 4.66 8.33
C ALA A 144 6.22 4.48 7.04
N LEU A 145 7.56 4.45 7.11
CA LEU A 145 8.41 4.22 5.94
C LEU A 145 8.16 2.84 5.31
N LEU A 146 8.07 1.78 6.12
CA LEU A 146 7.78 0.44 5.62
C LEU A 146 6.40 0.35 4.95
N LYS A 147 5.39 1.03 5.51
CA LYS A 147 4.06 1.13 4.90
C LYS A 147 4.08 1.96 3.62
N ALA A 148 4.80 3.09 3.58
CA ALA A 148 4.93 3.95 2.42
C ALA A 148 5.60 3.24 1.23
N LEU A 149 6.67 2.47 1.48
CA LEU A 149 7.34 1.68 0.44
C LEU A 149 6.40 0.65 -0.18
N LEU A 150 5.66 -0.08 0.67
CA LEU A 150 4.70 -1.10 0.26
C LEU A 150 3.56 -0.50 -0.56
N VAL A 151 2.99 0.62 -0.12
CA VAL A 151 1.89 1.34 -0.79
C VAL A 151 2.36 1.97 -2.10
N ASN A 152 3.55 2.57 -2.13
CA ASN A 152 4.08 3.19 -3.33
C ASN A 152 4.39 2.13 -4.42
N GLY A 153 4.96 1.00 -4.01
CA GLY A 153 5.25 -0.12 -4.91
C GLY A 153 4.02 -0.90 -5.36
N ALA A 154 2.86 -0.73 -4.72
CA ALA A 154 1.65 -1.47 -5.06
C ALA A 154 1.13 -1.16 -6.47
N VAL A 155 0.60 -2.19 -7.13
CA VAL A 155 0.10 -2.15 -8.50
C VAL A 155 -1.42 -2.07 -8.50
N ASN A 156 -1.96 -1.14 -9.30
CA ASN A 156 -3.40 -0.96 -9.44
C ASN A 156 -4.03 -2.19 -10.14
N THR A 157 -4.99 -2.81 -9.48
CA THR A 157 -5.74 -3.98 -9.96
C THR A 157 -6.92 -3.64 -10.89
N GLY A 158 -7.20 -2.35 -11.09
CA GLY A 158 -8.36 -1.84 -11.83
C GLY A 158 -9.69 -1.94 -11.06
N LYS A 159 -9.65 -2.18 -9.75
CA LYS A 159 -10.83 -2.33 -8.89
C LYS A 159 -11.12 -1.03 -8.13
N LYS A 160 -12.27 -0.97 -7.45
CA LYS A 160 -12.61 0.18 -6.62
C LYS A 160 -11.62 0.32 -5.44
N VAL A 161 -11.30 1.56 -5.05
CA VAL A 161 -10.32 1.84 -3.98
C VAL A 161 -10.70 1.18 -2.65
N GLU A 162 -12.00 1.06 -2.37
CA GLU A 162 -12.53 0.38 -1.18
C GLU A 162 -12.23 -1.11 -1.16
N ALA A 163 -12.02 -1.73 -2.33
CA ALA A 163 -11.74 -3.16 -2.44
C ALA A 163 -10.24 -3.46 -2.52
N GLN A 164 -9.47 -2.62 -3.23
CA GLN A 164 -8.04 -2.86 -3.46
C GLN A 164 -7.10 -2.02 -2.59
N GLY A 165 -7.61 -1.00 -1.90
CA GLY A 165 -6.76 0.01 -1.27
C GLY A 165 -5.91 0.74 -2.31
N PHE A 166 -4.62 0.83 -2.04
CA PHE A 166 -3.62 1.39 -2.94
C PHE A 166 -3.07 0.38 -3.96
N GLY A 167 -3.57 -0.86 -3.95
CA GLY A 167 -3.26 -1.88 -4.97
C GLY A 167 -2.73 -3.19 -4.41
N SER A 168 -2.37 -4.09 -5.33
CA SER A 168 -1.73 -5.36 -5.00
C SER A 168 -0.25 -5.14 -4.69
N VAL A 169 0.24 -5.75 -3.61
CA VAL A 169 1.67 -5.68 -3.24
C VAL A 169 2.54 -6.23 -4.37
N ASP A 170 3.53 -5.43 -4.77
CA ASP A 170 4.64 -5.83 -5.61
C ASP A 170 5.94 -5.47 -4.89
N LEU A 171 6.63 -6.49 -4.39
CA LEU A 171 7.83 -6.32 -3.57
C LEU A 171 8.99 -5.77 -4.41
N ALA A 172 9.12 -6.15 -5.68
CA ALA A 172 10.16 -5.64 -6.56
C ALA A 172 9.97 -4.14 -6.83
N ASN A 173 8.72 -3.71 -6.98
CA ASN A 173 8.38 -2.30 -7.10
C ASN A 173 8.58 -1.53 -5.78
N SER A 174 8.45 -2.19 -4.63
CA SER A 174 8.59 -1.57 -3.31
C SER A 174 10.05 -1.45 -2.82
N ILE A 175 10.95 -2.30 -3.33
CA ILE A 175 12.37 -2.29 -2.95
C ILE A 175 13.10 -1.10 -3.61
N ILE A 176 13.92 -0.43 -2.80
CA ILE A 176 14.87 0.60 -3.22
C ILE A 176 16.24 0.17 -2.69
N LEU A 177 17.18 -0.12 -3.60
CA LEU A 177 18.55 -0.51 -3.27
C LEU A 177 19.47 0.68 -3.52
N LYS A 178 20.17 1.14 -2.48
CA LYS A 178 21.08 2.29 -2.57
C LYS A 178 22.16 2.04 -3.63
N GLY A 179 22.29 2.98 -4.58
CA GLY A 179 23.28 2.91 -5.65
C GLY A 179 22.91 1.97 -6.82
N ILE A 180 21.78 1.27 -6.75
CA ILE A 180 21.26 0.43 -7.84
C ILE A 180 19.95 1.00 -8.37
N THR A 181 19.01 1.34 -7.48
CA THR A 181 17.74 1.95 -7.85
C THR A 181 17.91 3.45 -8.05
N THR A 182 17.68 3.93 -9.26
CA THR A 182 17.85 5.35 -9.64
C THR A 182 16.53 6.10 -9.77
N ASN A 183 15.47 5.41 -10.20
CA ASN A 183 14.16 6.01 -10.47
C ASN A 183 13.23 6.09 -9.24
N LYS A 184 13.74 5.81 -8.04
CA LYS A 184 12.96 5.82 -6.79
C LYS A 184 13.77 6.39 -5.65
N GLY A 185 13.08 6.93 -4.66
CA GLY A 185 13.71 7.37 -3.43
C GLY A 185 12.75 7.42 -2.27
N TYR A 186 13.31 7.62 -1.08
CA TYR A 186 12.55 7.77 0.15
C TYR A 186 13.26 8.75 1.09
N LEU A 187 12.48 9.32 2.01
CA LEU A 187 12.99 10.07 3.15
C LEU A 187 12.02 9.96 4.32
N GLU A 188 12.52 10.26 5.51
CA GLU A 188 11.70 10.50 6.70
C GLU A 188 11.88 11.97 7.11
N GLY A 189 10.78 12.63 7.44
CA GLY A 189 10.75 14.03 7.84
C GLY A 189 9.88 14.23 9.08
N GLU A 190 9.85 15.45 9.58
CA GLU A 190 9.05 15.86 10.73
C GLU A 190 8.50 17.27 10.46
N LEU A 191 7.22 17.48 10.77
CA LEU A 191 6.63 18.81 10.91
C LEU A 191 6.54 19.16 12.39
N VAL A 192 6.74 20.44 12.72
CA VAL A 192 6.63 20.97 14.07
C VAL A 192 5.53 22.03 14.07
N ASP A 193 4.71 22.05 15.13
CA ASP A 193 3.73 23.12 15.33
C ASP A 193 4.52 24.37 15.75
N SER A 194 4.85 25.22 14.78
CA SER A 194 5.56 26.48 14.95
C SER A 194 4.65 27.65 14.56
N ASP A 195 4.88 28.85 15.13
CA ASP A 195 4.05 30.03 14.83
C ASP A 195 4.11 30.47 13.35
N ASP A 196 5.08 29.92 12.59
CA ASP A 196 5.16 30.01 11.13
C ASP A 196 4.58 28.71 10.54
N GLU A 197 3.74 28.79 9.49
CA GLU A 197 3.18 27.61 8.82
C GLU A 197 4.30 26.64 8.37
N ASP A 198 4.57 25.60 9.18
CA ASP A 198 5.65 24.66 8.94
C ASP A 198 5.34 23.84 7.68
N GLU A 199 6.13 24.09 6.63
CA GLU A 199 6.12 23.32 5.39
C GLU A 199 7.45 22.58 5.23
N PHE A 200 7.35 21.28 4.99
CA PHE A 200 8.50 20.53 4.48
C PHE A 200 8.48 20.57 2.95
N VAL A 201 9.58 21.01 2.33
CA VAL A 201 9.73 21.03 0.87
C VAL A 201 10.94 20.21 0.44
N LYS A 202 10.72 19.30 -0.52
CA LYS A 202 11.78 18.58 -1.24
C LYS A 202 11.62 18.79 -2.74
N THR A 203 12.62 19.43 -3.35
CA THR A 203 12.73 19.50 -4.81
C THR A 203 13.58 18.36 -5.36
N LEU A 204 13.09 17.73 -6.42
CA LEU A 204 13.76 16.72 -7.23
C LEU A 204 13.88 17.26 -8.66
N THR A 205 14.87 16.76 -9.41
CA THR A 205 14.97 16.99 -10.85
C THR A 205 14.61 15.69 -11.56
N LEU A 206 13.68 15.74 -12.52
CA LEU A 206 13.20 14.53 -13.20
C LEU A 206 14.36 13.76 -13.86
N GLY A 207 15.30 14.46 -14.48
CA GLY A 207 16.46 13.86 -15.14
C GLY A 207 17.38 13.03 -14.25
N ASP A 208 17.35 13.22 -12.93
CA ASP A 208 18.08 12.40 -11.95
C ASP A 208 17.39 11.05 -11.69
N LEU A 209 16.10 10.96 -12.02
CA LEU A 209 15.26 9.78 -11.84
C LEU A 209 15.03 9.01 -13.16
N LEU A 210 15.40 9.59 -14.30
CA LEU A 210 15.36 8.94 -15.61
C LEU A 210 16.58 8.06 -15.85
N MET A 211 16.45 7.07 -16.72
CA MET A 211 17.56 6.18 -17.05
C MET A 211 18.60 6.94 -17.90
N PRO A 212 19.92 6.75 -17.69
CA PRO A 212 20.94 7.55 -18.37
C PRO A 212 20.92 7.46 -19.90
N ASP A 213 20.62 6.26 -20.43
CA ASP A 213 20.81 5.88 -21.84
C ASP A 213 19.58 5.19 -22.48
N GLY A 214 18.39 5.30 -21.87
CA GLY A 214 17.17 4.65 -22.37
C GLY A 214 16.38 5.52 -23.35
N PRO A 215 15.59 4.96 -24.29
CA PRO A 215 14.51 5.72 -24.90
C PRO A 215 13.48 5.94 -23.80
N ASP A 216 13.60 7.04 -23.06
CA ASP A 216 12.51 7.43 -22.18
C ASP A 216 11.24 7.47 -23.04
N SER A 217 10.17 6.84 -22.56
CA SER A 217 8.86 7.11 -23.13
C SER A 217 8.69 8.63 -23.19
N GLU A 218 8.07 9.17 -24.24
CA GLU A 218 7.84 10.61 -24.37
C GLU A 218 7.23 11.21 -23.09
N THR A 219 6.50 10.37 -22.34
CA THR A 219 6.00 10.70 -21.01
C THR A 219 6.28 9.63 -19.98
N VAL A 220 6.42 10.02 -18.72
CA VAL A 220 6.54 9.14 -17.56
C VAL A 220 5.36 9.27 -16.61
N THR A 221 5.26 8.34 -15.66
CA THR A 221 4.34 8.43 -14.51
C THR A 221 5.12 8.62 -13.22
N LEU A 222 4.86 9.72 -12.52
CA LEU A 222 5.34 9.94 -11.16
C LEU A 222 4.32 9.36 -10.17
N LYS A 223 4.80 8.60 -9.18
CA LYS A 223 4.04 8.21 -8.01
C LYS A 223 4.75 8.69 -6.75
N VAL A 224 4.02 9.37 -5.87
CA VAL A 224 4.51 9.88 -4.58
C VAL A 224 3.53 9.44 -3.50
N THR A 225 4.03 8.82 -2.44
CA THR A 225 3.25 8.36 -1.30
C THR A 225 3.81 8.96 -0.01
N MET A 226 2.95 9.60 0.77
CA MET A 226 3.20 10.02 2.14
C MET A 226 2.46 9.10 3.12
N VAL A 227 3.13 8.70 4.20
CA VAL A 227 2.52 7.99 5.32
C VAL A 227 3.01 8.56 6.64
N TYR A 228 2.13 8.64 7.63
CA TYR A 228 2.51 8.98 9.00
C TYR A 228 1.78 8.11 10.01
N SER A 229 2.44 7.90 11.15
CA SER A 229 1.82 7.26 12.32
C SER A 229 1.17 8.35 13.17
N ASP A 230 -0.15 8.43 13.09
CA ASP A 230 -0.95 9.45 13.76
C ASP A 230 -1.21 9.08 15.23
N LEU A 231 -1.58 10.06 16.06
CA LEU A 231 -1.95 9.80 17.45
C LEU A 231 -3.18 8.88 17.57
N PRO A 232 -3.32 8.11 18.66
CA PRO A 232 -4.49 7.28 18.89
C PRO A 232 -5.79 8.08 18.86
N GLY A 233 -6.80 7.56 18.17
CA GLY A 233 -8.12 8.18 18.05
C GLY A 233 -8.95 7.57 16.92
N ALA A 234 -10.27 7.68 17.00
CA ALA A 234 -11.18 7.15 16.00
C ALA A 234 -11.07 7.89 14.65
N ALA A 235 -10.92 9.22 14.72
CA ALA A 235 -10.64 10.10 13.60
C ALA A 235 -9.15 10.47 13.56
N LEU A 236 -8.75 11.09 12.46
CA LEU A 236 -7.44 11.72 12.30
C LEU A 236 -7.22 12.75 13.43
N GLN A 237 -6.06 12.70 14.09
CA GLN A 237 -5.70 13.63 15.17
C GLN A 237 -4.81 14.74 14.64
N ASN A 238 -3.76 14.38 13.90
CA ASN A 238 -2.90 15.30 13.17
C ASN A 238 -3.23 15.21 11.69
N ASN A 239 -3.49 16.36 11.06
CA ASN A 239 -3.85 16.42 9.65
C ASN A 239 -2.74 17.13 8.88
N ILE A 240 -1.87 16.34 8.26
CA ILE A 240 -0.81 16.83 7.38
C ILE A 240 -1.11 16.34 5.97
N ASN A 241 -0.79 17.15 4.96
CA ASN A 241 -1.20 16.91 3.57
C ASN A 241 0.00 16.85 2.64
N LEU A 242 -0.04 15.90 1.71
CA LEU A 242 0.90 15.80 0.59
C LEU A 242 0.43 16.71 -0.55
N GLN A 243 1.33 17.52 -1.06
CA GLN A 243 1.12 18.30 -2.28
C GLN A 243 2.31 18.12 -3.22
N VAL A 244 2.03 17.87 -4.49
CA VAL A 244 3.07 17.61 -5.51
C VAL A 244 2.90 18.59 -6.66
N ALA A 245 3.96 19.27 -7.07
CA ALA A 245 4.01 20.11 -8.27
C ALA A 245 5.04 19.58 -9.26
N VAL A 246 4.77 19.72 -10.56
CA VAL A 246 5.63 19.26 -11.66
C VAL A 246 5.76 20.39 -12.68
N GLY A 247 6.96 20.96 -12.81
CA GLY A 247 7.20 22.16 -13.60
C GLY A 247 6.28 23.31 -13.17
N ASP A 248 5.67 23.97 -14.14
CA ASP A 248 4.71 25.07 -13.92
C ASP A 248 3.25 24.58 -13.79
N ALA A 249 3.02 23.26 -13.80
CA ALA A 249 1.67 22.72 -13.69
C ALA A 249 1.09 22.97 -12.29
N PRO A 250 -0.23 23.21 -12.17
CA PRO A 250 -0.89 23.32 -10.87
C PRO A 250 -0.62 22.07 -10.02
N SER A 251 -0.25 22.31 -8.76
CA SER A 251 0.02 21.23 -7.81
C SER A 251 -1.19 20.33 -7.59
N ARG A 252 -0.95 19.07 -7.19
CA ARG A 252 -1.99 18.10 -6.83
C ARG A 252 -1.86 17.67 -5.38
N PHE A 253 -2.97 17.62 -4.67
CA PHE A 253 -3.07 17.05 -3.33
C PHE A 253 -3.13 15.52 -3.38
N GLY A 254 -2.63 14.88 -2.32
CA GLY A 254 -2.73 13.45 -2.12
C GLY A 254 -4.18 12.95 -2.13
N ASN A 255 -4.42 11.81 -2.77
CA ASN A 255 -5.70 11.11 -2.94
C ASN A 255 -6.78 11.87 -3.74
N LEU A 256 -7.09 13.12 -3.38
CA LEU A 256 -8.21 13.88 -3.94
C LEU A 256 -7.79 14.78 -5.12
N GLY A 257 -6.51 15.10 -5.27
CA GLY A 257 -5.96 15.84 -6.40
C GLY A 257 -6.20 17.36 -6.32
N ASP A 258 -7.45 17.80 -6.21
CA ASP A 258 -7.83 19.22 -6.26
C ASP A 258 -7.96 19.89 -4.88
N ARG A 259 -7.97 19.11 -3.80
CA ARG A 259 -8.13 19.60 -2.42
C ARG A 259 -7.45 18.69 -1.39
N PRO A 260 -7.15 19.20 -0.18
CA PRO A 260 -6.59 18.42 0.94
C PRO A 260 -7.43 17.20 1.34
N ASP A 261 -6.77 16.08 1.69
CA ASP A 261 -7.40 14.91 2.30
C ASP A 261 -7.39 15.05 3.82
N ASN A 262 -8.57 15.18 4.41
CA ASN A 262 -8.71 15.41 5.86
C ASN A 262 -9.08 14.14 6.64
N VAL A 263 -8.94 12.97 6.01
CA VAL A 263 -9.46 11.68 6.52
C VAL A 263 -8.35 10.66 6.68
N ASN A 264 -7.43 10.57 5.71
CA ASN A 264 -6.43 9.50 5.62
C ASN A 264 -5.06 9.93 6.16
N ASN A 265 -4.37 8.99 6.83
CA ASN A 265 -2.95 9.15 7.19
C ASN A 265 -1.99 8.50 6.18
N VAL A 266 -2.51 8.21 4.98
CA VAL A 266 -1.79 7.73 3.80
C VAL A 266 -2.33 8.53 2.64
N GLU A 267 -1.44 9.26 1.97
CA GLU A 267 -1.77 10.11 0.84
C GLU A 267 -0.89 9.77 -0.34
N GLN A 268 -1.49 9.60 -1.52
CA GLN A 268 -0.78 9.26 -2.73
C GLN A 268 -1.16 10.18 -3.89
N VAL A 269 -0.15 10.66 -4.60
CA VAL A 269 -0.30 11.29 -5.92
C VAL A 269 0.23 10.33 -6.97
N ILE A 270 -0.62 10.00 -7.95
CA ILE A 270 -0.20 9.36 -9.21
C ILE A 270 -0.39 10.40 -10.31
N TRP A 271 0.68 10.73 -11.00
CA TRP A 271 0.71 11.73 -12.07
C TRP A 271 1.31 11.13 -13.32
N SER A 272 0.43 10.69 -14.22
CA SER A 272 0.78 10.14 -15.53
C SER A 272 0.90 11.23 -16.59
N GLY A 273 1.65 10.94 -17.66
CA GLY A 273 1.73 11.81 -18.83
C GLY A 273 2.65 13.02 -18.64
N ILE A 274 3.61 12.94 -17.71
CA ILE A 274 4.61 13.99 -17.50
C ILE A 274 5.62 13.90 -18.65
N PRO A 275 5.85 14.95 -19.45
CA PRO A 275 6.90 14.94 -20.46
C PRO A 275 8.26 14.58 -19.85
N ALA A 276 9.03 13.71 -20.50
CA ALA A 276 10.33 13.25 -20.01
C ALA A 276 11.46 14.30 -20.16
N GLU A 277 11.15 15.57 -19.89
CA GLU A 277 12.10 16.69 -19.96
C GLU A 277 13.01 16.66 -18.72
N ARG A 278 14.31 16.41 -18.94
CA ARG A 278 15.28 16.12 -17.87
C ARG A 278 15.44 17.26 -16.85
N ASP A 279 15.17 18.50 -17.22
CA ASP A 279 15.26 19.68 -16.35
C ASP A 279 13.96 19.96 -15.56
N THR A 280 12.87 19.23 -15.84
CA THR A 280 11.60 19.32 -15.11
C THR A 280 11.83 19.22 -13.60
N LYS A 281 11.37 20.23 -12.87
CA LYS A 281 11.38 20.23 -11.41
C LYS A 281 10.14 19.55 -10.86
N ILE A 282 10.35 18.70 -9.86
CA ILE A 282 9.28 18.07 -9.10
C ILE A 282 9.41 18.58 -7.66
N THR A 283 8.39 19.24 -7.16
CA THR A 283 8.36 19.74 -5.78
C THR A 283 7.39 18.88 -4.98
N LEU A 284 7.90 18.28 -3.90
CA LEU A 284 7.13 17.51 -2.93
C LEU A 284 7.01 18.36 -1.67
N SER A 285 5.78 18.73 -1.31
CA SER A 285 5.46 19.51 -0.12
C SER A 285 4.64 18.69 0.86
N VAL A 286 4.95 18.83 2.15
CA VAL A 286 4.11 18.32 3.25
C VAL A 286 3.74 19.50 4.12
N THR A 287 2.44 19.76 4.22
CA THR A 287 1.89 20.95 4.88
C THR A 287 0.96 20.58 6.03
N GLU A 288 0.86 21.47 7.01
CA GLU A 288 -0.03 21.34 8.16
C GLU A 288 -1.19 22.36 8.10
N PRO A 289 -2.38 21.99 7.60
CA PRO A 289 -3.55 22.88 7.64
C PRO A 289 -4.18 23.04 9.04
N ARG A 290 -3.72 22.31 10.07
CA ARG A 290 -4.26 22.36 11.46
C ARG A 290 -3.21 21.98 12.50
N VAL A 291 -3.20 22.74 13.60
CA VAL A 291 -2.42 22.53 14.82
C VAL A 291 -2.22 21.05 15.18
N LEU A 292 -0.97 20.59 15.20
CA LEU A 292 -0.58 19.26 15.65
C LEU A 292 -0.97 19.07 17.12
N ARG A 293 -1.77 18.04 17.38
CA ARG A 293 -1.96 17.55 18.74
C ARG A 293 -0.65 16.88 19.15
N GLY A 294 0.13 17.56 19.99
CA GLY A 294 1.50 17.15 20.29
C GLY A 294 2.41 17.71 19.21
N HIS A 295 3.26 18.64 19.61
CA HIS A 295 4.00 19.63 18.80
C HIS A 295 4.82 19.12 17.60
N LYS A 296 4.83 17.81 17.30
CA LYS A 296 5.62 17.20 16.24
C LYS A 296 4.89 16.03 15.57
N GLN A 297 4.94 15.96 14.25
CA GLN A 297 4.44 14.82 13.47
C GLN A 297 5.50 14.36 12.48
N ALA A 298 6.11 13.21 12.77
CA ALA A 298 6.99 12.53 11.83
C ALA A 298 6.20 11.85 10.70
N PHE A 299 6.77 11.84 9.50
CA PHE A 299 6.20 11.22 8.31
C PHE A 299 7.28 10.56 7.47
N ALA A 300 6.87 9.67 6.57
CA ALA A 300 7.71 9.09 5.54
C ALA A 300 7.18 9.46 4.15
N LEU A 301 8.09 9.80 3.25
CA LEU A 301 7.81 10.04 1.83
C LEU A 301 8.55 9.01 0.99
N VAL A 302 7.87 8.46 -0.02
CA VAL A 302 8.45 7.57 -1.02
C VAL A 302 7.98 8.01 -2.40
N TRP A 303 8.89 8.07 -3.36
CA TRP A 303 8.57 8.41 -4.74
C TRP A 303 9.17 7.42 -5.73
N SER A 304 8.54 7.31 -6.90
CA SER A 304 9.00 6.50 -8.03
C SER A 304 8.58 7.12 -9.35
N VAL A 305 9.46 7.07 -10.35
CA VAL A 305 9.16 7.36 -11.76
C VAL A 305 9.10 6.02 -12.50
N ILE A 306 7.97 5.76 -13.16
CA ILE A 306 7.65 4.50 -13.87
C ILE A 306 7.11 4.77 -15.27
#